data_AF-A0A935LPU1-F1
#
_entry.id   AF-A0A935LPU1-F1
#
_cell.length_a   1.000
_cell.length_b   1.000
_cell.length_c   1.000
_cell.angle_alpha   90.00
_cell.angle_beta   90.00
_cell.angle_gamma   90.00
#
_symmetry.space_group_name_H-M   'P 1'
#
loop_
_entity.id
_entity.type
_entity.pdbx_description
1 polymer ?
#
loop_
_entity_poly.entity_id
_entity_poly.type
_entity_poly.pdbx_seq_one_letter_code
_entity_poly.pdbx_strand_id
1 'polypeptide(L)' 'MAKTTKPVRILSSGFVKLKVKAITSKTEKKKACEEYLKRMKAQRLEQKRTRSTVEDTDDAIRFLTGEIDHLSS' A
#
# COMPACT_ATOMS: atom_id res chain seq x y z
N MET A 1 -18.27 8.62 22.18
CA MET A 1 -18.64 7.75 21.03
C MET A 1 -17.36 7.10 20.51
N ALA A 2 -17.14 5.82 20.81
CA ALA A 2 -16.00 5.10 20.26
C ALA A 2 -16.21 4.96 18.75
N LYS A 3 -15.43 5.68 17.94
CA LYS A 3 -15.33 5.42 16.50
C LYS A 3 -14.87 3.97 16.36
N THR A 4 -15.81 3.08 16.08
CA THR A 4 -15.51 1.74 15.57
C THR A 4 -14.89 1.95 14.19
N THR A 5 -13.58 2.23 14.18
CA THR A 5 -12.77 2.25 12.97
C THR A 5 -12.94 0.87 12.37
N LYS A 6 -13.70 0.79 11.28
CA LYS A 6 -13.91 -0.44 10.51
C LYS A 6 -12.54 -1.10 10.32
N PRO A 7 -12.40 -2.42 10.52
CA PRO A 7 -11.11 -3.08 10.38
C PRO A 7 -10.54 -2.70 9.01
N VAL A 8 -9.35 -2.08 9.02
CA VAL A 8 -8.64 -1.76 7.80
C VAL A 8 -8.43 -3.10 7.12
N ARG A 9 -9.14 -3.37 6.01
CA ARG A 9 -8.98 -4.63 5.29
C ARG A 9 -7.50 -4.74 4.94
N ILE A 10 -6.86 -5.78 5.47
CA ILE A 10 -5.46 -6.06 5.19
C ILE A 10 -5.37 -6.30 3.68
N LEU A 11 -4.60 -5.46 3.01
CA LEU A 11 -4.31 -5.59 1.60
C LEU A 11 -3.04 -6.41 1.48
N SER A 12 -3.06 -7.43 0.61
CA SER A 12 -1.86 -8.17 0.27
C SER A 12 -1.03 -7.42 -0.77
N SER A 13 0.29 -7.62 -0.72
CA SER A 13 1.22 -7.11 -1.72
C SER A 13 0.81 -7.49 -3.16
N GLY A 14 0.39 -8.75 -3.35
CA GLY A 14 -0.04 -9.27 -4.65
C GLY A 14 -1.25 -8.53 -5.21
N PHE A 15 -2.26 -8.26 -4.38
CA PHE A 15 -3.44 -7.49 -4.80
C PHE A 15 -3.07 -6.06 -5.23
N VAL A 16 -2.22 -5.40 -4.46
CA VAL A 16 -1.78 -4.03 -4.78
C VAL A 16 -0.95 -3.98 -6.05
N LYS A 17 0.01 -4.89 -6.23
CA LYS A 17 0.81 -5.02 -7.45
C LYS A 17 -0.08 -5.23 -8.68
N LEU A 18 -1.09 -6.10 -8.59
CA LEU A 18 -2.05 -6.33 -9.65
C LEU A 18 -2.87 -5.08 -9.99
N LYS A 19 -3.38 -4.38 -8.97
CA LYS A 19 -4.16 -3.15 -9.15
C LYS A 19 -3.33 -2.03 -9.81
N VAL A 20 -2.09 -1.84 -9.37
CA VAL A 20 -1.18 -0.84 -9.93
C VAL A 20 -0.81 -1.20 -11.39
N LYS A 21 -0.54 -2.47 -11.69
CA LYS A 21 -0.23 -2.93 -13.05
C LYS A 21 -1.40 -2.77 -14.02
N ALA A 22 -2.64 -2.86 -13.54
CA ALA A 22 -3.83 -2.69 -14.37
C ALA A 22 -4.07 -1.23 -14.81
N ILE A 23 -3.40 -0.25 -14.18
CA ILE A 23 -3.56 1.17 -14.52
C ILE A 23 -2.60 1.52 -15.67
N THR A 24 -3.16 1.92 -16.79
CA THR A 24 -2.43 2.24 -18.02
C THR A 24 -1.91 3.68 -18.06
N SER A 25 -2.64 4.61 -17.44
CA SER A 25 -2.23 6.02 -17.40
C SER A 25 -1.15 6.25 -16.35
N LYS A 26 0.01 6.81 -16.75
CA LYS A 26 1.13 7.10 -15.85
C LYS A 26 0.72 7.98 -14.66
N THR A 27 -0.06 9.04 -14.92
CA THR A 27 -0.51 9.98 -13.88
C THR A 27 -1.45 9.32 -12.87
N GLU A 28 -2.39 8.49 -13.35
CA GLU A 28 -3.29 7.75 -12.49
C GLU A 28 -2.56 6.65 -11.72
N LYS A 29 -1.60 5.99 -12.37
CA LYS A 29 -0.77 4.96 -11.76
C LYS A 29 0.05 5.53 -10.61
N LYS A 30 0.65 6.71 -10.79
CA LYS A 30 1.38 7.43 -9.73
C LYS A 30 0.47 7.77 -8.55
N LYS A 31 -0.71 8.37 -8.80
CA LYS A 31 -1.69 8.66 -7.75
C LYS A 31 -2.11 7.40 -6.99
N ALA A 32 -2.38 6.31 -7.70
CA ALA A 32 -2.74 5.04 -7.08
C ALA A 32 -1.59 4.47 -6.24
N CYS A 33 -0.34 4.55 -6.72
CA CYS A 33 0.81 4.13 -5.93
C CYS A 33 0.94 4.92 -4.63
N GLU A 34 0.76 6.25 -4.66
CA GLU A 34 0.81 7.11 -3.46
C GLU A 34 -0.30 6.76 -2.46
N GLU A 35 -1.53 6.56 -2.95
CA GLU A 35 -2.68 6.12 -2.15
C GLU A 35 -2.42 4.77 -1.46
N TYR A 36 -1.95 3.77 -2.23
CA TYR A 36 -1.63 2.45 -1.68
C TYR A 36 -0.44 2.51 -0.70
N LEU A 37 0.54 3.37 -0.96
CA LEU A 37 1.72 3.52 -0.08
C LEU A 37 1.30 4.05 1.28
N LYS A 38 0.38 5.02 1.31
CA LYS A 38 -0.20 5.55 2.56
C LYS A 38 -0.95 4.45 3.33
N ARG A 39 -1.73 3.62 2.64
CA ARG A 39 -2.46 2.49 3.25
C ARG A 39 -1.51 1.42 3.81
N MET A 40 -0.47 1.05 3.06
CA MET A 40 0.51 0.06 3.52
C MET A 40 1.33 0.55 4.70
N LYS A 41 1.70 1.83 4.75
CA LYS A 41 2.36 2.42 5.93
C LYS A 41 1.48 2.37 7.17
N ALA A 42 0.18 2.63 7.03
CA ALA A 42 -0.78 2.51 8.13
C ALA A 42 -0.95 1.05 8.59
N GLN A 43 -1.09 0.11 7.65
CA GLN A 43 -1.17 -1.33 7.93
C GLN A 43 0.09 -1.83 8.65
N ARG A 44 1.28 -1.38 8.22
CA ARG A 44 2.55 -1.72 8.87
C ARG A 44 2.61 -1.22 10.32
N LEU A 45 2.13 0.00 10.58
CA LEU A 45 2.07 0.55 11.93
C LEU A 45 1.14 -0.29 12.82
N GLU A 46 0.00 -0.71 12.28
CA GLU A 46 -0.95 -1.57 12.98
C GLU A 46 -0.38 -2.97 13.24
N GLN A 47 0.25 -3.60 12.23
CA GLN A 47 0.93 -4.90 12.37
C GLN A 47 2.06 -4.86 13.40
N LYS A 48 2.84 -3.76 13.45
CA LYS A 48 3.84 -3.56 14.51
C LYS A 48 3.20 -3.48 15.89
N ARG A 49 2.05 -2.80 16.01
CA ARG A 49 1.30 -2.71 17.27
C ARG A 49 0.73 -4.06 17.72
N THR A 50 0.25 -4.87 16.78
CA THR A 50 -0.35 -6.19 17.05
C THR A 50 0.64 -7.35 17.03
N ARG A 51 1.93 -7.09 16.77
CA ARG A 51 3.00 -8.08 16.58
C ARG A 51 2.70 -9.11 15.47
N SER A 52 1.94 -8.70 14.46
CA SER A 52 1.66 -9.50 13.26
C SER A 52 2.80 -9.41 12.24
N THR A 53 2.89 -10.39 11.34
CA THR A 53 3.88 -10.42 10.25
C THR A 53 3.78 -9.19 9.36
N VAL A 54 4.92 -8.51 9.14
CA VAL A 54 5.02 -7.26 8.35
C VAL A 54 5.65 -7.46 6.96
N GLU A 55 6.20 -8.64 6.66
CA GLU A 55 7.03 -8.88 5.48
C GLU A 55 6.30 -8.58 4.15
N ASP A 56 5.06 -9.04 4.01
CA ASP A 56 4.22 -8.74 2.85
C ASP A 56 3.98 -7.23 2.68
N THR A 57 3.73 -6.53 3.79
CA THR A 57 3.49 -5.08 3.79
C THR A 57 4.77 -4.30 3.45
N ASP A 58 5.93 -4.72 3.95
CA ASP A 58 7.23 -4.09 3.63
C ASP A 58 7.61 -4.32 2.15
N ASP A 59 7.34 -5.50 1.57
CA ASP A 59 7.49 -5.75 0.13
C ASP A 59 6.59 -4.83 -0.71
N ALA A 60 5.32 -4.68 -0.33
CA ALA A 60 4.40 -3.75 -0.99
C ALA A 60 4.90 -2.30 -0.95
N ILE A 61 5.42 -1.85 0.20
CA ILE A 61 5.98 -0.50 0.37
C ILE A 61 7.19 -0.29 -0.54
N ARG A 62 8.12 -1.26 -0.62
CA ARG A 62 9.28 -1.18 -1.52
C ARG A 62 8.86 -1.08 -2.98
N PHE A 63 7.95 -1.94 -3.41
CA PHE A 63 7.42 -1.91 -4.78
C PHE A 63 6.79 -0.56 -5.12
N LEU A 64 5.90 -0.05 -4.26
CA LEU A 64 5.20 1.21 -4.50
C LEU A 64 6.15 2.41 -4.53
N THR A 65 7.16 2.43 -3.66
CA THR A 65 8.18 3.48 -3.64
C THR A 65 9.00 3.48 -4.93
N GLY A 66 9.43 2.31 -5.39
CA GLY A 66 10.17 2.17 -6.65
C GLY A 66 9.33 2.54 -7.88
N GLU A 67 8.04 2.18 -7.90
CA GLU A 67 7.15 2.59 -8.98
C GLU A 67 6.92 4.11 -9.01
N ILE A 68 6.78 4.75 -7.85
CA ILE A 68 6.62 6.22 -7.80
C ILE A 68 7.87 6.92 -8.33
N ASP A 69 9.06 6.44 -7.95
CA ASP A 69 10.34 6.95 -8.43
C ASP A 69 10.46 6.81 -9.95
N HIS A 70 10.21 5.60 -10.47
CA HIS A 70 10.21 5.33 -11.92
C HIS A 70 9.19 6.19 -12.70
N LEU A 71 8.04 6.49 -12.12
CA LEU A 71 7.00 7.33 -12.73
C LEU A 71 7.23 8.84 -12.56
N SER A 72 8.19 9.22 -11.71
CA SER A 72 8.54 10.63 -11.46
C SER A 72 9.81 11.06 -12.20
N SER A 73 10.61 10.10 -12.66
CA SER A 73 11.71 10.30 -13.60
C SER A 73 11.24 10.43 -15.04
#